data_AF-A0A354MBH9-F1
#
_entry.id   AF-A0A354MBH9-F1
#
_cell.length_a   1.000
_cell.length_b   1.000
_cell.length_c   1.000
_cell.angle_alpha   90.00
_cell.angle_beta   90.00
_cell.angle_gamma   90.00
#
_symmetry.space_group_name_H-M   'P 1'
#
loop_
_entity.id
_entity.type
_entity.pdbx_description
1 polymer ?
#
loop_
_entity_poly.entity_id
_entity_poly.type
_entity_poly.pdbx_seq_one_letter_code
_entity_poly.pdbx_strand_id
1 'polypeptide(L)'
;MGLFSKEECCFCGNKVGMLSRKKLTDKNYICKDCEKNCSAFIEVSRYDKAFLENHMAYMKKQDELYKKEFEPLDKSKKEKIIGEAFHGIVFADEIAMFEVIDPKAEKRNYKELFRYDQIRNYKVYVVENTGEGKKYSEIGVEINLRCKIAIVADEKLAHPYVETIKIPCGKNVDNTSRADYLRRRFDQIFGKESDTVLGSIKESIIGTPKERQQVKFGVDALKGLGSLAKAGLSGNAEDKEKAKEQMKNVAESGMNLAFDNQLQYTKTADSAEKRAWGE
;
A
#
# COMPACT_ATOMS: atom_id res chain seq x y z
N MET A 1 -36.88 17.11 -30.41
CA MET A 1 -36.42 17.19 -29.02
C MET A 1 -35.06 16.51 -28.93
N GLY A 2 -34.03 17.25 -28.51
CA GLY A 2 -32.62 16.92 -28.74
C GLY A 2 -32.08 15.75 -27.91
N LEU A 3 -31.22 14.94 -28.54
CA LEU A 3 -30.66 13.66 -28.10
C LEU A 3 -29.78 13.69 -26.82
N PHE A 4 -29.72 14.81 -26.09
CA PHE A 4 -28.83 15.00 -24.95
C PHE A 4 -29.52 15.78 -23.81
N SER A 5 -30.39 15.12 -23.03
CA SER A 5 -30.94 15.72 -21.81
C SER A 5 -29.81 16.03 -20.83
N LYS A 6 -29.78 17.28 -20.34
CA LYS A 6 -28.92 17.66 -19.22
C LYS A 6 -29.57 17.21 -17.92
N GLU A 7 -28.77 16.62 -17.04
CA GLU A 7 -29.21 16.15 -15.72
C GLU A 7 -28.37 16.82 -14.65
N GLU A 8 -28.89 16.89 -13.44
CA GLU A 8 -28.24 17.56 -12.32
C GLU A 8 -27.24 16.64 -11.61
N CYS A 9 -26.07 17.17 -11.28
CA CYS A 9 -25.11 16.47 -10.43
C CYS A 9 -25.58 16.49 -8.96
N CYS A 10 -25.68 15.33 -8.32
CA CYS A 10 -26.21 15.20 -6.95
C CYS A 10 -25.28 15.74 -5.85
N PHE A 11 -24.07 16.20 -6.19
CA PHE A 11 -23.08 16.79 -5.28
C PHE A 11 -22.94 18.31 -5.42
N CYS A 12 -22.91 18.82 -6.66
CA CYS A 12 -22.68 20.26 -6.91
C CYS A 12 -23.88 21.00 -7.51
N GLY A 13 -24.98 20.31 -7.85
CA GLY A 13 -26.18 20.92 -8.44
C GLY A 13 -26.02 21.40 -9.88
N ASN A 14 -24.84 21.25 -10.49
CA ASN A 14 -24.61 21.69 -11.86
C ASN A 14 -25.31 20.77 -12.87
N LYS A 15 -25.99 21.37 -13.85
CA LYS A 15 -26.59 20.65 -14.99
C LYS A 15 -25.51 20.22 -15.98
N VAL A 16 -25.32 18.92 -16.12
CA VAL A 16 -24.28 18.32 -16.95
C VAL A 16 -24.86 17.43 -18.05
N GLY A 17 -24.24 17.51 -19.23
CA GLY A 17 -24.58 16.67 -20.38
C GLY A 17 -24.20 15.21 -20.15
N MET A 18 -24.77 14.31 -20.96
CA MET A 18 -24.61 12.86 -20.85
C MET A 18 -23.14 12.40 -20.87
N LEU A 19 -22.27 13.04 -21.65
CA LEU A 19 -20.85 12.68 -21.77
C LEU A 19 -19.98 13.18 -20.59
N SER A 20 -20.53 14.05 -19.74
CA SER A 20 -19.82 14.67 -18.62
C SER A 20 -20.34 14.22 -17.26
N ARG A 21 -21.14 13.16 -17.25
CA ARG A 21 -21.70 12.56 -16.03
C ARG A 21 -21.62 11.04 -16.06
N LYS A 22 -21.63 10.44 -14.88
CA LYS A 22 -21.83 9.00 -14.68
C LYS A 22 -23.09 8.78 -13.86
N LYS A 23 -23.80 7.69 -14.16
CA LYS A 23 -24.99 7.27 -13.41
C LYS A 23 -24.56 6.39 -12.24
N LEU A 24 -25.11 6.66 -11.06
CA LEU A 24 -24.93 5.91 -9.83
C LEU A 24 -25.99 4.81 -9.69
N THR A 25 -25.82 3.92 -8.71
CA THR A 25 -26.75 2.78 -8.49
C THR A 25 -28.15 3.23 -8.05
N ASP A 26 -28.23 4.32 -7.29
CA ASP A 26 -29.45 4.98 -6.83
C ASP A 26 -30.14 5.84 -7.91
N LYS A 27 -29.67 5.76 -9.17
CA LYS A 27 -30.12 6.53 -10.33
C LYS A 27 -29.77 8.02 -10.29
N ASN A 28 -29.01 8.49 -9.29
CA ASN A 28 -28.45 9.83 -9.29
C ASN A 28 -27.28 9.95 -10.30
N TYR A 29 -26.83 11.18 -10.55
CA TYR A 29 -25.70 11.46 -11.44
C TYR A 29 -24.58 12.20 -10.73
N ILE A 30 -23.34 11.83 -11.04
CA ILE A 30 -22.12 12.54 -10.64
C ILE A 30 -21.45 13.16 -11.86
N CYS A 31 -21.04 14.43 -11.78
CA CYS A 31 -20.28 15.07 -12.84
C CYS A 31 -18.79 14.70 -12.80
N LYS A 32 -18.08 14.87 -13.93
CA LYS A 32 -16.63 14.62 -14.01
C LYS A 32 -15.79 15.36 -12.98
N ASP A 33 -16.17 16.59 -12.60
CA ASP A 33 -15.39 17.37 -11.64
C ASP A 33 -15.60 16.89 -10.20
N CYS A 34 -16.81 16.51 -9.82
CA CYS A 34 -17.06 15.86 -8.53
C CYS A 34 -16.41 14.47 -8.49
N GLU A 35 -16.36 13.75 -9.61
CA GLU A 35 -15.65 12.46 -9.70
C GLU A 35 -14.14 12.61 -9.40
N LYS A 36 -13.52 13.76 -9.68
CA LYS A 36 -12.11 14.00 -9.35
C LYS A 36 -11.84 14.06 -7.84
N ASN A 37 -12.87 14.22 -7.01
CA ASN A 37 -12.76 14.14 -5.55
C ASN A 37 -12.73 12.69 -5.03
N CYS A 38 -12.96 11.70 -5.90
CA CYS A 38 -12.89 10.28 -5.56
C CYS A 38 -11.54 9.69 -5.98
N SER A 39 -11.10 8.64 -5.28
CA SER A 39 -10.00 7.76 -5.70
C SER A 39 -10.08 7.36 -7.18
N ALA A 40 -8.92 7.26 -7.83
CA ALA A 40 -8.81 6.76 -9.19
C ALA A 40 -9.05 5.24 -9.32
N PHE A 41 -9.03 4.51 -8.20
CA PHE A 41 -9.12 3.05 -8.14
C PHE A 41 -10.52 2.54 -7.81
N ILE A 42 -11.50 3.42 -7.61
CA ILE A 42 -12.90 3.05 -7.45
C ILE A 42 -13.70 3.33 -8.72
N GLU A 43 -14.68 2.46 -8.99
CA GLU A 43 -15.65 2.69 -10.05
C GLU A 43 -16.91 3.34 -9.46
N VAL A 44 -17.00 4.68 -9.55
CA VAL A 44 -18.09 5.45 -8.93
C VAL A 44 -19.50 5.01 -9.36
N SER A 45 -19.66 4.45 -10.56
CA SER A 45 -20.95 3.95 -11.06
C SER A 45 -21.50 2.75 -10.28
N ARG A 46 -20.66 2.06 -9.49
CA ARG A 46 -21.05 0.90 -8.69
C ARG A 46 -21.61 1.26 -7.31
N TYR A 47 -21.64 2.55 -6.97
CA TYR A 47 -22.00 3.03 -5.64
C TYR A 47 -23.13 4.06 -5.68
N ASP A 48 -23.77 4.27 -4.54
CA ASP A 48 -24.81 5.29 -4.35
C ASP A 48 -24.20 6.62 -3.89
N LYS A 49 -25.06 7.65 -3.76
CA LYS A 49 -24.62 8.96 -3.29
C LYS A 49 -24.00 8.91 -1.89
N ALA A 50 -24.66 8.24 -0.93
CA ALA A 50 -24.25 8.25 0.48
C ALA A 50 -22.86 7.62 0.68
N PHE A 51 -22.60 6.52 -0.02
CA PHE A 51 -21.29 5.87 -0.04
C PHE A 51 -20.21 6.81 -0.59
N LEU A 52 -20.50 7.51 -1.69
CA LEU A 52 -19.54 8.43 -2.31
C LEU A 52 -19.29 9.68 -1.46
N GLU A 53 -20.26 10.16 -0.68
CA GLU A 53 -20.04 11.25 0.29
C GLU A 53 -19.01 10.84 1.35
N ASN A 54 -19.15 9.63 1.91
CA ASN A 54 -18.19 9.08 2.87
C ASN A 54 -16.81 8.86 2.23
N HIS A 55 -16.78 8.39 0.98
CA HIS A 55 -15.52 8.21 0.23
C HIS A 55 -14.81 9.53 -0.03
N MET A 56 -15.53 10.58 -0.45
CA MET A 56 -14.93 11.90 -0.66
C MET A 56 -14.37 12.49 0.64
N ALA A 57 -15.04 12.26 1.77
CA ALA A 57 -14.52 12.67 3.08
C ALA A 57 -13.23 11.91 3.44
N TYR A 58 -13.18 10.61 3.16
CA TYR A 58 -11.96 9.81 3.32
C TYR A 58 -10.83 10.32 2.42
N MET A 59 -11.10 10.63 1.15
CA MET A 59 -10.09 11.15 0.22
C MET A 59 -9.49 12.48 0.70
N LYS A 60 -10.29 13.36 1.31
CA LYS A 60 -9.78 14.59 1.93
C LYS A 60 -8.83 14.30 3.09
N LYS A 61 -9.19 13.37 3.97
CA LYS A 61 -8.30 12.93 5.07
C LYS A 61 -6.99 12.33 4.56
N GLN A 62 -7.06 11.54 3.48
CA GLN A 62 -5.87 10.98 2.83
C GLN A 62 -4.98 12.06 2.20
N ASP A 63 -5.57 13.09 1.60
CA ASP A 63 -4.81 14.22 1.04
C ASP A 63 -4.09 15.04 2.12
N GLU A 64 -4.72 15.21 3.29
CA GLU A 64 -4.08 15.84 4.45
C GLU A 64 -2.89 15.01 4.96
N LEU A 65 -3.04 13.69 5.04
CA LEU A 65 -1.97 12.76 5.38
C LEU A 65 -0.82 12.85 4.36
N TYR A 66 -1.15 12.86 3.07
CA TYR A 66 -0.18 13.02 2.00
C TYR A 66 0.64 14.30 2.16
N LYS A 67 -0.02 15.45 2.34
CA LYS A 67 0.65 16.75 2.48
C LYS A 67 1.50 16.90 3.73
N LYS A 68 1.09 16.28 4.84
CA LYS A 68 1.80 16.41 6.13
C LYS A 68 2.94 15.42 6.30
N GLU A 69 2.74 14.17 5.87
CA GLU A 69 3.67 13.08 6.19
C GLU A 69 4.43 12.57 4.97
N PHE A 70 3.86 12.64 3.76
CA PHE A 70 4.51 12.10 2.57
C PHE A 70 5.22 13.18 1.75
N GLU A 71 4.55 14.28 1.41
CA GLU A 71 5.10 15.38 0.62
C GLU A 71 6.41 15.93 1.21
N PRO A 72 6.54 16.17 2.53
CA PRO A 72 7.74 16.73 3.14
C PRO A 72 8.92 15.75 3.22
N LEU A 73 8.73 14.45 2.98
CA LEU A 73 9.83 13.49 3.00
C LEU A 73 10.83 13.78 1.89
N ASP A 74 12.12 13.68 2.24
CA ASP A 74 13.21 13.85 1.29
C ASP A 74 13.13 12.85 0.13
N LYS A 75 13.63 13.25 -1.03
CA LYS A 75 13.65 12.39 -2.22
C LYS A 75 14.47 11.10 -2.00
N SER A 76 15.48 11.11 -1.14
CA SER A 76 16.26 9.91 -0.80
C SER A 76 15.46 8.88 0.00
N LYS A 77 14.39 9.31 0.68
CA LYS A 77 13.49 8.49 1.48
C LYS A 77 12.28 7.99 0.68
N LYS A 78 12.14 8.45 -0.57
CA LYS A 78 11.11 8.07 -1.53
C LYS A 78 11.74 7.24 -2.64
N GLU A 79 11.50 5.93 -2.62
CA GLU A 79 11.96 5.09 -3.71
C GLU A 79 10.89 5.04 -4.80
N LYS A 80 11.21 5.60 -5.97
CA LYS A 80 10.30 5.68 -7.10
C LYS A 80 10.60 4.58 -8.11
N ILE A 81 9.65 3.68 -8.31
CA ILE A 81 9.69 2.64 -9.35
C ILE A 81 8.62 2.98 -10.39
N ILE A 82 9.07 3.47 -11.55
CA ILE A 82 8.17 3.80 -12.68
C ILE A 82 8.18 2.65 -13.68
N GLY A 83 6.99 2.16 -13.98
CA GLY A 83 6.72 1.26 -15.09
C GLY A 83 6.56 2.00 -16.42
N GLU A 84 5.71 1.45 -17.29
CA GLU A 84 5.46 2.01 -18.62
C GLU A 84 4.20 2.89 -18.64
N ALA A 85 4.14 3.83 -19.58
CA ALA A 85 3.01 4.77 -19.73
C ALA A 85 2.68 5.58 -18.45
N PHE A 86 3.71 5.98 -17.69
CA PHE A 86 3.58 6.77 -16.45
C PHE A 86 2.83 6.06 -15.31
N HIS A 87 2.74 4.73 -15.32
CA HIS A 87 2.28 3.97 -14.15
C HIS A 87 3.47 3.63 -13.25
N GLY A 88 3.30 3.57 -11.95
CA GLY A 88 4.38 3.25 -11.03
C GLY A 88 3.98 3.33 -9.56
N ILE A 89 4.97 3.18 -8.70
CA ILE A 89 4.81 3.27 -7.25
C ILE A 89 5.93 4.12 -6.68
N VAL A 90 5.60 4.95 -5.69
CA VAL A 90 6.57 5.61 -4.82
C VAL A 90 6.45 5.01 -3.43
N PHE A 91 7.49 4.30 -2.99
CA PHE A 91 7.58 3.69 -1.67
C PHE A 91 8.13 4.71 -0.67
N ALA A 92 7.46 4.84 0.48
CA ALA A 92 7.90 5.66 1.60
C ALA A 92 7.94 4.79 2.86
N ASP A 93 9.03 4.03 2.99
CA ASP A 93 9.21 3.05 4.08
C ASP A 93 9.20 3.70 5.47
N GLU A 94 9.58 4.98 5.58
CA GLU A 94 9.55 5.72 6.85
C GLU A 94 8.15 5.88 7.45
N ILE A 95 7.13 5.92 6.60
CA ILE A 95 5.73 5.99 7.02
C ILE A 95 4.96 4.69 6.72
N ALA A 96 5.65 3.66 6.21
CA ALA A 96 5.09 2.37 5.83
C ALA A 96 3.92 2.46 4.84
N MET A 97 4.00 3.40 3.90
CA MET A 97 2.98 3.66 2.88
C MET A 97 3.59 3.82 1.49
N PHE A 98 2.75 3.74 0.47
CA PHE A 98 3.11 4.03 -0.90
C PHE A 98 2.07 4.88 -1.63
N GLU A 99 2.55 5.71 -2.56
CA GLU A 99 1.74 6.41 -3.55
C GLU A 99 1.73 5.58 -4.84
N VAL A 100 0.55 5.47 -5.47
CA VAL A 100 0.43 4.91 -6.81
C VAL A 100 0.46 6.04 -7.84
N ILE A 101 1.41 5.95 -8.76
CA ILE A 101 1.48 6.82 -9.93
C ILE A 101 0.60 6.21 -11.00
N ASP A 102 -0.46 6.93 -11.37
CA ASP A 102 -1.37 6.56 -12.46
C ASP A 102 -1.86 7.84 -13.15
N PRO A 103 -1.92 7.90 -14.50
CA PRO A 103 -2.39 9.10 -15.22
C PRO A 103 -3.80 9.57 -14.85
N LYS A 104 -4.66 8.69 -14.32
CA LYS A 104 -5.96 9.04 -13.75
C LYS A 104 -5.83 9.56 -12.33
N ALA A 105 -4.94 8.99 -11.51
CA ALA A 105 -4.66 9.46 -10.15
C ALA A 105 -4.09 10.88 -10.16
N GLU A 106 -3.18 11.20 -11.09
CA GLU A 106 -2.63 12.56 -11.26
C GLU A 106 -3.68 13.62 -11.64
N LYS A 107 -4.84 13.21 -12.14
CA LYS A 107 -5.96 14.11 -12.50
C LYS A 107 -6.98 14.27 -11.38
N ARG A 108 -6.81 13.56 -10.26
CA ARG A 108 -7.67 13.70 -9.07
C ARG A 108 -7.29 14.92 -8.27
N ASN A 109 -8.25 15.48 -7.54
CA ASN A 109 -8.05 16.65 -6.70
C ASN A 109 -7.32 16.30 -5.39
N TYR A 110 -7.38 15.03 -4.99
CA TYR A 110 -6.83 14.51 -3.75
C TYR A 110 -5.88 13.36 -4.04
N LYS A 111 -4.77 13.30 -3.30
CA LYS A 111 -3.83 12.18 -3.34
C LYS A 111 -4.23 11.12 -2.31
N GLU A 112 -4.05 9.86 -2.69
CA GLU A 112 -4.36 8.68 -1.84
C GLU A 112 -3.06 7.93 -1.55
N LEU A 113 -2.86 7.59 -0.27
CA LEU A 113 -1.78 6.74 0.18
C LEU A 113 -2.32 5.37 0.58
N PHE A 114 -1.53 4.34 0.31
CA PHE A 114 -1.85 2.97 0.66
C PHE A 114 -0.84 2.46 1.67
N ARG A 115 -1.33 1.81 2.72
CA ARG A 115 -0.45 1.26 3.77
C ARG A 115 0.07 -0.12 3.37
N TYR A 116 1.27 -0.47 3.82
CA TYR A 116 1.83 -1.81 3.58
C TYR A 116 1.06 -2.92 4.31
N ASP A 117 0.55 -2.65 5.51
CA ASP A 117 -0.22 -3.60 6.31
C ASP A 117 -1.61 -3.93 5.70
N GLN A 118 -2.11 -3.09 4.81
CA GLN A 118 -3.32 -3.34 4.02
C GLN A 118 -3.09 -4.35 2.89
N ILE A 119 -1.84 -4.61 2.49
CA ILE A 119 -1.55 -5.54 1.38
C ILE A 119 -1.80 -6.98 1.83
N ARG A 120 -2.75 -7.65 1.16
CA ARG A 120 -3.04 -9.08 1.35
C ARG A 120 -2.04 -9.93 0.58
N ASN A 121 -1.86 -9.64 -0.70
CA ASN A 121 -0.89 -10.27 -1.58
C ASN A 121 -0.62 -9.39 -2.81
N TYR A 122 0.41 -9.75 -3.57
CA TYR A 122 0.73 -9.13 -4.84
C TYR A 122 1.22 -10.22 -5.79
N LYS A 123 0.88 -10.09 -7.08
CA LYS A 123 1.29 -11.06 -8.11
C LYS A 123 1.59 -10.34 -9.42
N VAL A 124 2.52 -10.90 -10.19
CA VAL A 124 2.72 -10.46 -11.58
C VAL A 124 1.56 -10.99 -12.41
N TYR A 125 0.94 -10.11 -13.20
CA TYR A 125 -0.05 -10.50 -14.20
C TYR A 125 0.54 -10.31 -15.60
N VAL A 126 0.14 -11.19 -16.50
CA VAL A 126 0.51 -11.14 -17.91
C VAL A 126 -0.76 -11.26 -18.75
N VAL A 127 -0.84 -10.45 -19.79
CA VAL A 127 -1.85 -10.55 -20.84
C VAL A 127 -1.11 -10.90 -22.11
N GLU A 128 -1.33 -12.10 -22.64
CA GLU A 128 -0.65 -12.58 -23.84
C GLU A 128 -1.20 -11.90 -25.09
N ASN A 129 -0.37 -11.80 -26.14
CA ASN A 129 -0.84 -11.43 -27.47
C ASN A 129 -1.28 -12.68 -28.22
N THR A 130 -2.42 -12.62 -28.90
CA THR A 130 -2.96 -13.72 -29.70
C THR A 130 -2.62 -13.62 -31.20
N GLY A 131 -1.75 -12.70 -31.61
CA GLY A 131 -1.39 -12.43 -33.01
C GLY A 131 0.11 -12.34 -33.25
N GLU A 132 0.51 -12.02 -34.49
CA GLU A 132 1.92 -11.79 -34.85
C GLU A 132 2.44 -10.48 -34.20
N GLY A 133 3.43 -10.61 -33.32
CA GLY A 133 3.99 -9.49 -32.57
C GLY A 133 4.72 -9.93 -31.32
N LYS A 134 4.93 -8.99 -30.40
CA LYS A 134 5.58 -9.27 -29.11
C LYS A 134 4.72 -10.14 -28.22
N LYS A 135 5.37 -10.95 -27.37
CA LYS A 135 4.74 -12.05 -26.62
C LYS A 135 3.57 -11.60 -25.72
N TYR A 136 3.69 -10.46 -25.05
CA TYR A 136 2.69 -9.98 -24.10
C TYR A 136 2.14 -8.62 -24.51
N SER A 137 0.82 -8.47 -24.51
CA SER A 137 0.13 -7.21 -24.75
C SER A 137 0.24 -6.27 -23.55
N GLU A 138 0.15 -6.79 -22.33
CA GLU A 138 0.39 -6.04 -21.09
C GLU A 138 1.00 -6.94 -20.01
N ILE A 139 1.96 -6.41 -19.25
CA ILE A 139 2.51 -7.06 -18.05
C ILE A 139 2.53 -6.03 -16.93
N GLY A 140 2.21 -6.46 -15.72
CA GLY A 140 2.27 -5.59 -14.55
C GLY A 140 2.23 -6.33 -13.23
N VAL A 141 2.07 -5.58 -12.15
CA VAL A 141 1.85 -6.13 -10.81
C VAL A 141 0.43 -5.79 -10.37
N GLU A 142 -0.28 -6.81 -9.91
CA GLU A 142 -1.59 -6.69 -9.28
C GLU A 142 -1.40 -6.79 -7.76
N ILE A 143 -1.76 -5.74 -7.04
CA ILE A 143 -1.70 -5.64 -5.59
C ILE A 143 -3.12 -5.79 -5.06
N ASN A 144 -3.36 -6.84 -4.28
CA ASN A 144 -4.64 -7.08 -3.64
C ASN A 144 -4.57 -6.61 -2.19
N LEU A 145 -5.45 -5.68 -1.84
CA LEU A 145 -5.60 -5.14 -0.51
C LEU A 145 -6.65 -5.95 0.28
N ARG A 146 -6.51 -5.97 1.60
CA ARG A 146 -7.60 -6.33 2.50
C ARG A 146 -8.63 -5.21 2.38
N CYS A 147 -9.83 -5.48 1.87
CA CYS A 147 -10.85 -4.45 1.66
C CYS A 147 -12.10 -4.72 2.48
N LYS A 148 -12.62 -3.69 3.16
CA LYS A 148 -13.82 -3.79 4.01
C LYS A 148 -15.08 -4.18 3.23
N ILE A 149 -15.15 -3.81 1.96
CA ILE A 149 -16.29 -4.09 1.08
C ILE A 149 -16.32 -5.58 0.68
N ALA A 150 -15.16 -6.25 0.66
CA ALA A 150 -15.00 -7.61 0.17
C ALA A 150 -14.86 -8.67 1.28
N ILE A 151 -14.50 -8.29 2.52
CA ILE A 151 -14.14 -9.24 3.58
C ILE A 151 -14.83 -8.87 4.91
N VAL A 152 -15.46 -9.86 5.56
CA VAL A 152 -15.98 -9.78 6.94
C VAL A 152 -14.85 -10.13 7.94
N ALA A 153 -13.76 -9.36 7.99
CA ALA A 153 -12.67 -9.60 8.92
C ALA A 153 -11.96 -8.31 9.38
N ASP A 154 -11.44 -8.37 10.61
CA ASP A 154 -10.90 -7.31 11.49
C ASP A 154 -10.78 -5.89 10.88
N GLU A 155 -11.66 -5.01 11.34
CA GLU A 155 -11.97 -3.68 10.77
C GLU A 155 -10.78 -2.71 10.70
N LYS A 156 -9.67 -2.98 11.39
CA LYS A 156 -8.55 -2.03 11.51
C LYS A 156 -7.54 -2.10 10.38
N LEU A 157 -7.33 -3.26 9.76
CA LEU A 157 -6.25 -3.48 8.77
C LEU A 157 -6.74 -3.46 7.32
N ALA A 158 -8.03 -3.24 7.09
CA ALA A 158 -8.63 -3.25 5.77
C ALA A 158 -8.75 -1.84 5.19
N HIS A 159 -8.29 -1.68 3.95
CA HIS A 159 -8.56 -0.50 3.15
C HIS A 159 -10.08 -0.33 2.97
N PRO A 160 -10.64 0.86 3.19
CA PRO A 160 -12.10 1.03 3.23
C PRO A 160 -12.79 0.88 1.88
N TYR A 161 -12.13 1.24 0.77
CA TYR A 161 -12.78 1.37 -0.54
C TYR A 161 -12.15 0.60 -1.70
N VAL A 162 -10.82 0.56 -1.78
CA VAL A 162 -10.05 -0.10 -2.85
C VAL A 162 -9.72 -1.54 -2.49
N GLU A 163 -10.04 -2.47 -3.40
CA GLU A 163 -9.73 -3.90 -3.28
C GLU A 163 -8.45 -4.29 -4.01
N THR A 164 -8.30 -3.81 -5.24
CA THR A 164 -7.20 -4.21 -6.11
C THR A 164 -6.64 -3.02 -6.85
N ILE A 165 -5.31 -2.95 -6.94
CA ILE A 165 -4.56 -1.95 -7.69
C ILE A 165 -3.74 -2.69 -8.75
N LYS A 166 -3.86 -2.27 -10.01
CA LYS A 166 -3.05 -2.80 -11.11
C LYS A 166 -2.05 -1.76 -11.54
N ILE A 167 -0.78 -2.14 -11.58
CA ILE A 167 0.33 -1.30 -12.03
C ILE A 167 0.91 -1.90 -13.31
N PRO A 168 0.52 -1.41 -14.49
CA PRO A 168 1.13 -1.80 -15.75
C PRO A 168 2.62 -1.43 -15.77
N CYS A 169 3.49 -2.43 -15.93
CA CYS A 169 4.93 -2.24 -15.99
C CYS A 169 5.49 -2.31 -17.42
N GLY A 170 4.74 -2.91 -18.34
CA GLY A 170 5.11 -3.00 -19.75
C GLY A 170 3.90 -3.18 -20.67
N LYS A 171 3.95 -2.60 -21.87
CA LYS A 171 2.94 -2.79 -22.92
C LYS A 171 3.59 -3.24 -24.22
N ASN A 172 3.07 -4.30 -24.85
CA ASN A 172 3.69 -4.93 -26.01
C ASN A 172 5.19 -5.18 -25.74
N VAL A 173 5.47 -6.17 -24.90
CA VAL A 173 6.84 -6.51 -24.43
C VAL A 173 7.06 -8.02 -24.47
N ASP A 174 8.34 -8.43 -24.51
CA ASP A 174 8.73 -9.84 -24.55
C ASP A 174 9.24 -10.37 -23.21
N ASN A 175 9.53 -9.48 -22.26
CA ASN A 175 10.09 -9.83 -20.95
C ASN A 175 9.31 -9.20 -19.78
N THR A 176 9.45 -9.82 -18.61
CA THR A 176 8.77 -9.45 -17.36
C THR A 176 9.64 -8.61 -16.42
N SER A 177 10.85 -8.22 -16.85
CA SER A 177 11.92 -7.72 -15.98
C SER A 177 11.52 -6.57 -15.04
N ARG A 178 10.68 -5.63 -15.51
CA ARG A 178 10.19 -4.52 -14.67
C ARG A 178 9.14 -4.95 -13.64
N ALA A 179 8.21 -5.82 -14.04
CA ALA A 179 7.22 -6.35 -13.10
C ALA A 179 7.90 -7.24 -12.04
N ASP A 180 8.92 -7.99 -12.43
CA ASP A 180 9.75 -8.75 -11.51
C ASP A 180 10.55 -7.85 -10.56
N TYR A 181 11.09 -6.73 -11.05
CA TYR A 181 11.75 -5.75 -10.18
C TYR A 181 10.80 -5.17 -9.13
N LEU A 182 9.59 -4.78 -9.54
CA LEU A 182 8.57 -4.27 -8.62
C LEU A 182 8.12 -5.34 -7.61
N ARG A 183 7.91 -6.58 -8.07
CA ARG A 183 7.62 -7.73 -7.20
C ARG A 183 8.74 -7.94 -6.17
N ARG A 184 10.00 -7.93 -6.60
CA ARG A 184 11.16 -8.07 -5.70
C ARG A 184 11.23 -6.99 -4.65
N ARG A 185 10.82 -5.75 -4.98
CA ARG A 185 10.78 -4.69 -3.96
C ARG A 185 9.74 -4.98 -2.89
N PHE A 186 8.55 -5.47 -3.27
CA PHE A 186 7.59 -5.96 -2.29
C PHE A 186 8.11 -7.17 -1.51
N ASP A 187 8.78 -8.12 -2.16
CA ASP A 187 9.40 -9.26 -1.49
C ASP A 187 10.41 -8.78 -0.43
N GLN A 188 11.22 -7.74 -0.71
CA GLN A 188 12.14 -7.15 0.27
C GLN A 188 11.42 -6.49 1.46
N ILE A 189 10.31 -5.78 1.22
CA ILE A 189 9.50 -5.15 2.28
C ILE A 189 8.93 -6.22 3.22
N PHE A 190 8.33 -7.27 2.65
CA PHE A 190 7.72 -8.36 3.42
C PHE A 190 8.69 -9.48 3.79
N GLY A 191 10.00 -9.27 3.55
CA GLY A 191 11.05 -10.24 3.83
C GLY A 191 10.92 -11.58 3.11
N LYS A 192 10.18 -11.70 2.01
CA LYS A 192 10.06 -12.95 1.24
C LYS A 192 11.34 -13.25 0.46
N GLU A 193 11.65 -14.53 0.29
CA GLU A 193 12.84 -14.97 -0.45
C GLU A 193 12.80 -14.47 -1.90
N SER A 194 13.90 -13.88 -2.36
CA SER A 194 14.03 -13.39 -3.73
C SER A 194 14.78 -14.41 -4.59
N ASP A 195 14.07 -15.13 -5.46
CA ASP A 195 14.64 -16.09 -6.42
C ASP A 195 15.54 -15.40 -7.47
N THR A 196 16.79 -15.06 -7.11
CA THR A 196 17.78 -14.54 -8.06
C THR A 196 19.12 -15.22 -7.97
N VAL A 197 19.66 -15.59 -9.13
CA VAL A 197 20.96 -16.28 -9.32
C VAL A 197 22.15 -15.54 -8.67
N LEU A 198 22.12 -14.20 -8.59
CA LEU A 198 23.15 -13.40 -7.90
C LEU A 198 22.91 -13.30 -6.38
N GLY A 199 21.65 -13.42 -5.95
CA GLY A 199 21.25 -13.55 -4.54
C GLY A 199 21.69 -14.90 -3.98
N SER A 200 21.51 -15.99 -4.73
CA SER A 200 21.88 -17.34 -4.33
C SER A 200 23.37 -17.54 -4.01
N ILE A 201 24.29 -16.73 -4.56
CA ILE A 201 25.72 -16.81 -4.19
C ILE A 201 26.00 -16.10 -2.85
N LYS A 202 25.36 -14.95 -2.56
CA LYS A 202 25.51 -14.28 -1.25
C LYS A 202 24.68 -14.95 -0.15
N GLU A 203 23.51 -15.48 -0.49
CA GLU A 203 22.59 -16.15 0.43
C GLU A 203 23.08 -17.57 0.78
N SER A 204 23.79 -18.27 -0.12
CA SER A 204 24.46 -19.54 0.23
C SER A 204 25.67 -19.38 1.14
N ILE A 205 26.28 -18.17 1.19
CA ILE A 205 27.45 -17.89 2.03
C ILE A 205 27.05 -17.25 3.38
N ILE A 206 25.99 -16.43 3.42
CA ILE A 206 25.63 -15.59 4.58
C ILE A 206 24.21 -15.90 5.11
N GLY A 207 23.46 -16.80 4.48
CA GLY A 207 22.07 -17.11 4.80
C GLY A 207 21.05 -16.15 4.14
N THR A 208 19.81 -16.60 4.03
CA THR A 208 18.70 -15.79 3.48
C THR A 208 18.40 -14.57 4.37
N PRO A 209 17.71 -13.53 3.87
CA PRO A 209 17.26 -12.41 4.71
C PRO A 209 16.41 -12.85 5.91
N LYS A 210 15.51 -13.83 5.73
CA LYS A 210 14.70 -14.41 6.83
C LYS A 210 15.57 -15.18 7.81
N GLU A 211 16.48 -16.03 7.34
CA GLU A 211 17.41 -16.77 8.21
C GLU A 211 18.29 -15.82 9.03
N ARG A 212 18.81 -14.75 8.42
CA ARG A 212 19.58 -13.72 9.13
C ARG A 212 18.74 -12.99 10.19
N GLN A 213 17.48 -12.68 9.89
CA GLN A 213 16.57 -12.10 10.88
C GLN A 213 16.26 -13.09 12.01
N GLN A 214 16.07 -14.39 11.72
CA GLN A 214 15.85 -15.43 12.72
C GLN A 214 17.09 -15.63 13.62
N VAL A 215 18.29 -15.67 13.04
CA VAL A 215 19.56 -15.75 13.79
C VAL A 215 19.73 -14.51 14.67
N LYS A 216 19.48 -13.31 14.12
CA LYS A 216 19.56 -12.06 14.88
C LYS A 216 18.55 -12.04 16.04
N PHE A 217 17.31 -12.45 15.80
CA PHE A 217 16.30 -12.61 16.84
C PHE A 217 16.74 -13.61 17.91
N GLY A 218 17.32 -14.75 17.53
CA GLY A 218 17.87 -15.71 18.49
C GLY A 218 18.98 -15.12 19.36
N VAL A 219 19.88 -14.34 18.77
CA VAL A 219 20.95 -13.63 19.49
C VAL A 219 20.36 -12.56 20.44
N ASP A 220 19.39 -11.77 19.97
CA ASP A 220 18.77 -10.72 20.76
C ASP A 220 17.91 -11.30 21.90
N ALA A 221 17.24 -12.43 21.67
CA ALA A 221 16.52 -13.16 22.71
C ALA A 221 17.45 -13.73 23.79
N LEU A 222 18.59 -14.30 23.41
CA LEU A 222 19.61 -14.77 24.35
C LEU A 222 20.18 -13.61 25.17
N LYS A 223 20.46 -12.46 24.54
CA LYS A 223 20.89 -11.25 25.25
C LYS A 223 19.83 -10.74 26.21
N GLY A 224 18.56 -10.68 25.79
CA GLY A 224 17.44 -10.27 26.63
C GLY A 224 17.23 -11.16 27.85
N LEU A 225 17.34 -12.49 27.67
CA LEU A 225 17.31 -13.46 28.77
C LEU A 225 18.48 -13.27 29.73
N GLY A 226 19.70 -13.06 29.22
CA GLY A 226 20.88 -12.77 30.04
C GLY A 226 20.74 -11.47 30.85
N SER A 227 20.23 -10.41 30.23
CA SER A 227 19.93 -9.13 30.89
C SER A 227 18.90 -9.30 32.01
N LEU A 228 17.83 -10.07 31.79
CA LEU A 228 16.83 -10.36 32.82
C LEU A 228 17.40 -11.17 33.97
N ALA A 229 18.20 -12.20 33.69
CA ALA A 229 18.86 -12.99 34.72
C ALA A 229 19.77 -12.10 35.60
N LYS A 230 20.55 -11.23 34.98
CA LYS A 230 21.42 -10.27 35.69
C LYS A 230 20.62 -9.26 36.53
N ALA A 231 19.52 -8.72 36.00
CA ALA A 231 18.65 -7.78 36.73
C ALA A 231 17.86 -8.44 37.87
N GLY A 232 17.51 -9.73 37.72
CA GLY A 232 16.91 -10.55 38.77
C GLY A 232 17.85 -10.76 39.96
N LEU A 233 19.15 -10.89 39.67
CA LEU A 233 20.22 -11.05 40.68
C LEU A 233 20.65 -9.72 41.31
N SER A 234 20.62 -8.59 40.56
CA SER A 234 21.10 -7.29 41.06
C SER A 234 20.11 -6.53 41.94
N GLY A 235 18.82 -6.91 41.94
CA GLY A 235 17.78 -6.30 42.78
C GLY A 235 17.38 -4.86 42.42
N ASN A 236 18.15 -4.18 41.56
CA ASN A 236 17.95 -2.79 41.15
C ASN A 236 16.70 -2.62 40.26
N ALA A 237 15.84 -1.65 40.60
CA ALA A 237 14.58 -1.41 39.92
C ALA A 237 14.78 -0.92 38.46
N GLU A 238 15.77 -0.07 38.21
CA GLU A 238 16.08 0.45 36.87
C GLU A 238 16.58 -0.66 35.92
N ASP A 239 17.40 -1.58 36.43
CA ASP A 239 17.92 -2.70 35.62
C ASP A 239 16.80 -3.67 35.25
N LYS A 240 15.83 -3.86 36.15
CA LYS A 240 14.62 -4.67 35.88
C LYS A 240 13.73 -4.02 34.82
N GLU A 241 13.59 -2.70 34.83
CA GLU A 241 12.78 -1.98 33.84
C GLU A 241 13.42 -2.01 32.45
N LYS A 242 14.73 -1.72 32.36
CA LYS A 242 15.49 -1.83 31.09
C LYS A 242 15.47 -3.25 30.53
N ALA A 243 15.60 -4.27 31.38
CA ALA A 243 15.54 -5.67 30.93
C ALA A 243 14.13 -6.08 30.46
N LYS A 244 13.06 -5.56 31.09
CA LYS A 244 11.67 -5.73 30.61
C LYS A 244 11.45 -5.06 29.25
N GLU A 245 11.98 -3.87 29.05
CA GLU A 245 11.89 -3.15 27.77
C GLU A 245 12.67 -3.87 26.66
N GLN A 246 13.86 -4.39 26.96
CA GLN A 246 14.61 -5.24 26.03
C GLN A 246 13.83 -6.50 25.64
N MET A 247 13.18 -7.17 26.60
CA MET A 247 12.34 -8.34 26.29
C MET A 247 11.10 -7.99 25.47
N LYS A 248 10.49 -6.82 25.70
CA LYS A 248 9.40 -6.33 24.86
C LYS A 248 9.87 -6.11 23.42
N ASN A 249 11.05 -5.51 23.22
CA ASN A 249 11.63 -5.31 21.89
C ASN A 249 11.98 -6.64 21.18
N VAL A 250 12.45 -7.63 21.93
CA VAL A 250 12.66 -8.99 21.41
C VAL A 250 11.32 -9.60 21.00
N ALA A 251 10.30 -9.57 21.87
CA ALA A 251 8.98 -10.12 21.56
C ALA A 251 8.35 -9.46 20.32
N GLU A 252 8.48 -8.14 20.19
CA GLU A 252 8.03 -7.40 19.00
C GLU A 252 8.78 -7.81 17.73
N SER A 253 10.10 -8.01 17.83
CA SER A 253 10.92 -8.49 16.73
C SER A 253 10.53 -9.92 16.30
N GLY A 254 10.22 -10.79 17.27
CA GLY A 254 9.70 -12.15 17.02
C GLY A 254 8.33 -12.15 16.35
N MET A 255 7.43 -11.25 16.76
CA MET A 255 6.13 -11.07 16.10
C MET A 255 6.28 -10.51 14.67
N ASN A 256 7.19 -9.54 14.45
CA ASN A 256 7.46 -9.03 13.11
C ASN A 256 7.98 -10.13 12.18
N LEU A 257 8.89 -10.97 12.66
CA LEU A 257 9.36 -12.16 11.95
C LEU A 257 8.23 -13.14 11.61
N ALA A 258 7.32 -13.38 12.56
CA ALA A 258 6.20 -14.30 12.38
C ALA A 258 5.12 -13.77 11.42
N PHE A 259 4.99 -12.46 11.30
CA PHE A 259 3.96 -11.79 10.50
C PHE A 259 4.54 -10.95 9.35
N ASP A 260 5.69 -11.33 8.78
CA ASP A 260 6.30 -10.67 7.61
C ASP A 260 6.39 -9.12 7.74
N ASN A 261 6.82 -8.63 8.90
CA ASN A 261 6.92 -7.22 9.29
C ASN A 261 5.60 -6.42 9.33
N GLN A 262 4.43 -7.06 9.15
CA GLN A 262 3.14 -6.36 9.12
C GLN A 262 2.85 -5.57 10.41
N LEU A 263 3.25 -6.08 11.57
CA LEU A 263 3.02 -5.41 12.85
C LEU A 263 3.84 -4.11 12.98
N GLN A 264 5.10 -4.11 12.54
CA GLN A 264 5.92 -2.90 12.47
C GLN A 264 5.29 -1.88 11.53
N TYR A 265 4.87 -2.30 10.34
CA TYR A 265 4.25 -1.40 9.37
C TYR A 265 2.93 -0.82 9.87
N THR A 266 2.14 -1.61 10.60
CA THR A 266 0.92 -1.12 11.26
C THR A 266 1.25 0.01 12.24
N LYS A 267 2.22 -0.21 13.14
CA LYS A 267 2.62 0.81 14.13
C LYS A 267 3.17 2.08 13.47
N THR A 268 4.00 1.93 12.45
CA THR A 268 4.59 3.07 11.72
C THR A 268 3.51 3.89 11.01
N ALA A 269 2.60 3.23 10.31
CA ALA A 269 1.51 3.88 9.61
C ALA A 269 0.51 4.55 10.57
N ASP A 270 0.12 3.88 11.66
CA ASP A 270 -0.72 4.47 12.72
C ASP A 270 -0.07 5.71 13.32
N SER A 271 1.26 5.68 13.51
CA SER A 271 1.99 6.83 14.04
C SER A 271 1.98 8.01 13.07
N ALA A 272 2.08 7.76 11.76
CA ALA A 272 1.98 8.80 10.73
C ALA A 272 0.57 9.39 10.67
N GLU A 273 -0.46 8.53 10.70
CA GLU A 273 -1.86 8.95 10.73
C GLU A 273 -2.19 9.82 11.95
N LYS A 274 -1.77 9.42 13.15
CA LYS A 274 -1.96 10.21 14.37
C LYS A 274 -1.32 11.59 14.29
N ARG A 275 -0.08 11.68 13.77
CA ARG A 275 0.59 12.97 13.56
C ARG A 275 -0.14 13.84 12.54
N ALA A 276 -0.62 13.25 11.45
CA ALA A 276 -1.31 13.98 10.41
C ALA A 276 -2.70 14.48 10.83
N TRP A 277 -3.48 13.64 11.52
CA TRP A 277 -4.88 13.92 11.86
C TRP A 277 -5.06 14.50 13.26
N GLY A 278 -4.03 14.46 14.11
CA GLY A 278 -4.09 15.00 15.48
C GLY A 278 -4.91 14.14 16.43
N GLU A 279 -4.96 12.82 16.20
CA GLU A 279 -5.69 11.81 16.99
C GLU A 279 -4.81 11.08 18.02
#